data_AF-A0A358AI95-F1
#
_entry.id   AF-A0A358AI95-F1
#
_cell.length_a   1.000
_cell.length_b   1.000
_cell.length_c   1.000
_cell.angle_alpha   90.00
_cell.angle_beta   90.00
_cell.angle_gamma   90.00
#
_symmetry.space_group_name_H-M   'P 1'
#
loop_
_entity.id
_entity.type
_entity.pdbx_description
1 polymer ?
#
loop_
_entity_poly.entity_id
_entity_poly.type
_entity_poly.pdbx_seq_one_letter_code
_entity_poly.pdbx_strand_id
1 'polypeptide(L)'
;MELKISYGEFLPIWNEIFFSKPESENFVGSLNSGIKLALLSNINQLHYEYIREEFSSTIGLFEPDKIIPSFRTGFIKPDKEIYDLALKALDVPRESVVYVDDRLDLIEAALSYGIKSIQFKSAKELKQKFQDLGIIKDAKTSRRKK
;
A
#
# COMPACT_ATOMS: atom_id res chain seq x y z
N MET A 1 -11.15 31.70 -10.50
CA MET A 1 -9.96 31.57 -11.36
C MET A 1 -10.31 30.51 -12.39
N GLU A 2 -10.55 30.88 -13.65
CA GLU A 2 -10.81 29.91 -14.73
C GLU A 2 -9.47 29.49 -15.33
N LEU A 3 -9.10 28.22 -15.13
CA LEU A 3 -7.93 27.62 -15.77
C LEU A 3 -8.29 27.27 -17.21
N LYS A 4 -7.66 27.93 -18.18
CA LYS A 4 -7.75 27.61 -19.62
C LYS A 4 -6.67 26.58 -19.96
N ILE A 5 -6.94 25.32 -19.69
CA ILE A 5 -6.05 24.20 -20.05
C ILE A 5 -6.89 23.10 -20.70
N SER A 6 -6.40 22.50 -21.79
CA SER A 6 -7.07 21.37 -22.41
C SER A 6 -6.89 20.10 -21.56
N TYR A 7 -7.75 19.10 -21.78
CA TYR A 7 -7.61 17.80 -21.11
C TYR A 7 -6.24 17.15 -21.37
N GLY A 8 -5.74 17.26 -22.61
CA GLY A 8 -4.43 16.72 -22.99
C GLY A 8 -3.25 17.41 -22.32
N GLU A 9 -3.38 18.70 -22.01
CA GLU A 9 -2.36 19.45 -21.26
C GLU A 9 -2.49 19.24 -19.74
N PHE A 10 -3.72 19.01 -19.24
CA PHE A 10 -3.97 18.75 -17.83
C PHE A 10 -3.43 17.39 -17.37
N LEU A 11 -3.62 16.35 -18.18
CA LEU A 11 -3.30 14.97 -17.79
C LEU A 11 -1.83 14.77 -17.35
N PRO A 12 -0.81 15.22 -18.11
CA PRO A 12 0.59 15.08 -17.69
C PRO A 12 0.86 15.77 -16.34
N ILE A 13 0.42 17.03 -16.20
CA ILE A 13 0.60 17.82 -14.97
C ILE A 13 -0.06 17.12 -13.78
N TRP A 14 -1.25 16.57 -13.98
CA TRP A 14 -1.98 15.86 -12.94
C TRP A 14 -1.29 14.56 -12.49
N ASN A 15 -0.57 13.89 -13.40
CA ASN A 15 0.11 12.62 -13.17
C ASN A 15 1.56 12.78 -12.68
N GLU A 16 2.20 13.93 -12.90
CA GLU A 16 3.60 14.23 -12.49
C GLU A 16 3.84 14.20 -10.98
N ILE A 17 2.79 14.04 -10.16
CA ILE A 17 2.91 13.90 -8.71
C ILE A 17 3.51 12.55 -8.27
N PHE A 18 3.56 11.55 -9.17
CA PHE A 18 4.08 10.22 -8.87
C PHE A 18 5.56 10.11 -9.23
N PHE A 19 6.32 9.52 -8.31
CA PHE A 19 7.73 9.23 -8.48
C PHE A 19 8.07 7.91 -7.80
N SER A 20 9.06 7.20 -8.34
CA SER A 20 9.50 5.92 -7.79
C SER A 20 10.11 6.12 -6.40
N LYS A 21 9.88 5.13 -5.53
CA LYS A 21 10.54 5.01 -4.23
C LYS A 21 11.21 3.64 -4.17
N PRO A 22 12.39 3.46 -4.81
CA PRO A 22 13.02 2.15 -4.98
C PRO A 22 13.25 1.41 -3.67
N GLU A 23 13.57 2.12 -2.58
CA GLU A 23 13.73 1.48 -1.26
C GLU A 23 12.44 0.83 -0.75
N SER A 24 11.28 1.45 -1.01
CA SER A 24 9.98 0.92 -0.62
C SER A 24 9.57 -0.23 -1.54
N GLU A 25 9.76 -0.07 -2.85
CA GLU A 25 9.50 -1.10 -3.86
C GLU A 25 10.34 -2.36 -3.58
N ASN A 26 11.65 -2.19 -3.35
CA ASN A 26 12.56 -3.28 -3.01
C ASN A 26 12.17 -3.95 -1.68
N PHE A 27 11.74 -3.17 -0.68
CA PHE A 27 11.32 -3.74 0.59
C PHE A 27 10.04 -4.57 0.43
N VAL A 28 9.01 -4.04 -0.24
CA VAL A 28 7.77 -4.78 -0.53
C VAL A 28 8.07 -6.03 -1.34
N GLY A 29 8.87 -5.93 -2.40
CA GLY A 29 9.29 -7.08 -3.21
C GLY A 29 10.11 -8.13 -2.45
N SER A 30 10.73 -7.76 -1.32
CA SER A 30 11.46 -8.70 -0.45
C SER A 30 10.58 -9.53 0.49
N LEU A 31 9.28 -9.22 0.61
CA LEU A 31 8.34 -9.92 1.51
C LEU A 31 7.91 -11.31 0.96
N ASN A 32 8.56 -11.80 -0.10
CA ASN A 32 8.18 -12.89 -1.00
C ASN A 32 8.20 -14.34 -0.44
N SER A 33 8.06 -14.57 0.87
CA SER A 33 7.79 -15.94 1.34
C SER A 33 6.83 -15.98 2.52
N GLY A 34 5.54 -16.10 2.21
CA GLY A 34 4.48 -16.41 3.19
C GLY A 34 3.65 -15.22 3.67
N ILE A 35 3.91 -14.00 3.20
CA ILE A 35 3.11 -12.82 3.53
C ILE A 35 2.19 -12.50 2.35
N LYS A 36 0.87 -12.49 2.58
CA LYS A 36 -0.10 -11.99 1.61
C LYS A 36 -0.07 -10.47 1.59
N LEU A 37 -0.05 -9.87 0.41
CA LEU A 37 -0.02 -8.42 0.22
C LEU A 37 -1.28 -7.94 -0.48
N ALA A 38 -1.79 -6.79 -0.03
CA ALA A 38 -2.87 -6.06 -0.68
C ALA A 38 -2.52 -4.57 -0.75
N LEU A 39 -2.96 -3.90 -1.81
CA LEU A 39 -2.77 -2.47 -2.02
C LEU A 39 -4.10 -1.74 -1.86
N LEU A 40 -4.22 -0.90 -0.84
CA LEU A 40 -5.43 -0.13 -0.52
C LEU A 40 -5.17 1.37 -0.69
N SER A 41 -5.81 2.01 -1.69
CA SER A 41 -5.48 3.38 -2.06
C SER A 41 -6.71 4.24 -2.34
N ASN A 42 -6.72 5.46 -1.76
CA ASN A 42 -7.61 6.54 -2.21
C ASN A 42 -7.00 7.12 -3.48
N ILE A 43 -7.54 6.74 -4.64
CA ILE A 43 -6.99 7.08 -5.95
C ILE A 43 -8.13 7.25 -6.96
N ASN A 44 -7.96 8.18 -7.90
CA ASN A 44 -8.87 8.34 -9.03
C ASN A 44 -8.47 7.44 -10.21
N GLN A 45 -9.38 7.30 -11.18
CA GLN A 45 -9.17 6.44 -12.34
C GLN A 45 -7.93 6.84 -13.17
N LEU A 46 -7.74 8.14 -13.44
CA LEU A 46 -6.66 8.64 -14.29
C LEU A 46 -5.28 8.34 -13.69
N HIS A 47 -5.12 8.60 -12.39
CA HIS A 47 -3.90 8.25 -11.65
C HIS A 47 -3.67 6.75 -11.64
N TYR A 48 -4.72 5.95 -11.45
CA TYR A 48 -4.57 4.50 -11.42
C TYR A 48 -4.14 3.91 -12.77
N GLU A 49 -4.71 4.41 -13.87
CA GLU A 49 -4.32 4.02 -15.23
C GLU A 49 -2.87 4.40 -15.51
N TYR A 50 -2.48 5.64 -15.20
CA TYR A 50 -1.10 6.11 -15.34
C TYR A 50 -0.11 5.26 -14.53
N ILE A 51 -0.38 4.99 -13.25
CA ILE A 51 0.52 4.19 -12.40
C ILE A 51 0.61 2.74 -12.91
N ARG A 52 -0.48 2.18 -13.44
CA ARG A 52 -0.45 0.83 -14.01
C ARG A 52 0.45 0.72 -15.24
N GLU A 53 0.59 1.78 -16.01
CA GLU A 53 1.44 1.83 -17.19
C GLU A 53 2.89 2.16 -16.81
N GLU A 54 3.11 3.34 -16.24
CA GLU A 54 4.45 3.90 -15.97
C GLU A 54 5.16 3.23 -14.78
N PHE A 55 4.39 2.71 -13.80
CA PHE A 55 4.91 2.05 -12.60
C PHE A 55 4.44 0.60 -12.52
N SER A 56 4.32 -0.06 -13.68
CA SER A 56 3.87 -1.44 -13.81
C SER A 56 4.63 -2.43 -12.94
N SER A 57 5.94 -2.23 -12.75
CA SER A 57 6.78 -3.05 -11.84
C SER A 57 6.37 -2.91 -10.37
N THR A 58 5.96 -1.71 -9.94
CA THR A 58 5.53 -1.43 -8.57
C THR A 58 4.14 -1.99 -8.31
N ILE A 59 3.21 -1.76 -9.23
CA ILE A 59 1.85 -2.32 -9.11
C ILE A 59 1.90 -3.85 -9.21
N GLY A 60 2.79 -4.40 -10.04
CA GLY A 60 3.00 -5.83 -10.20
C GLY A 60 3.52 -6.57 -8.96
N LEU A 61 3.91 -5.84 -7.90
CA LEU A 61 4.23 -6.46 -6.60
C LEU A 61 2.97 -7.02 -5.88
N PHE A 62 1.77 -6.65 -6.34
CA PHE A 62 0.51 -7.05 -5.76
C PHE A 62 -0.30 -7.91 -6.75
N GLU A 63 -1.00 -8.91 -6.22
CA GLU A 63 -1.92 -9.69 -7.04
C GLU A 63 -3.10 -8.81 -7.52
N PRO A 64 -3.55 -8.92 -8.79
CA PRO A 64 -4.56 -8.02 -9.34
C PRO A 64 -5.89 -7.96 -8.57
N ASP A 65 -6.30 -9.06 -7.95
CA ASP A 65 -7.50 -9.18 -7.11
C ASP A 65 -7.35 -8.56 -5.71
N LYS A 66 -6.12 -8.24 -5.31
CA LYS A 66 -5.76 -7.62 -4.01
C LYS A 66 -5.36 -6.16 -4.15
N ILE A 67 -5.69 -5.54 -5.27
CA ILE A 67 -5.58 -4.09 -5.48
C ILE A 67 -6.96 -3.48 -5.31
N ILE A 68 -7.13 -2.65 -4.28
CA ILE A 68 -8.39 -2.03 -3.84
C ILE A 68 -8.30 -0.50 -4.01
N PRO A 69 -8.54 0.02 -5.23
CA PRO A 69 -8.56 1.46 -5.47
C PRO A 69 -9.96 2.02 -5.20
N SER A 70 -10.02 3.15 -4.50
CA SER A 70 -11.30 3.74 -4.06
C SER A 70 -12.28 4.05 -5.18
N PHE A 71 -11.79 4.48 -6.36
CA PHE A 71 -12.69 4.78 -7.50
C PHE A 71 -13.43 3.55 -8.02
N ARG A 72 -12.90 2.32 -7.82
CA ARG A 72 -13.57 1.08 -8.24
C ARG A 72 -14.54 0.56 -7.18
N THR A 73 -14.23 0.77 -5.90
CA THR A 73 -15.06 0.27 -4.80
C THR A 73 -16.20 1.21 -4.46
N GLY A 74 -16.07 2.50 -4.75
CA GLY A 74 -16.99 3.55 -4.31
C GLY A 74 -16.81 3.96 -2.85
N PHE A 75 -15.85 3.36 -2.13
CA PHE A 75 -15.52 3.68 -0.74
C PHE A 75 -14.13 4.30 -0.67
N ILE A 76 -13.93 5.23 0.25
CA ILE A 76 -12.64 5.87 0.50
C ILE A 76 -12.19 5.59 1.94
N LYS A 77 -10.88 5.54 2.17
CA LYS A 77 -10.36 5.64 3.54
C LYS A 77 -10.70 7.04 4.08
N PRO A 78 -11.15 7.20 5.34
CA PRO A 78 -11.12 6.22 6.43
C PRO A 78 -12.42 5.41 6.65
N ASP A 79 -13.32 5.31 5.67
CA ASP A 79 -14.57 4.56 5.80
C ASP A 79 -14.29 3.06 6.03
N LYS A 80 -15.00 2.45 6.97
CA LYS A 80 -14.76 1.07 7.41
C LYS A 80 -14.86 0.05 6.26
N GLU A 81 -15.76 0.30 5.32
CA GLU A 81 -16.10 -0.55 4.19
C GLU A 81 -14.89 -0.86 3.32
N ILE A 82 -14.01 0.11 3.08
CA ILE A 82 -12.83 -0.10 2.23
C ILE A 82 -11.80 -1.00 2.93
N TYR A 83 -11.68 -0.92 4.26
CA TYR A 83 -10.83 -1.80 5.04
C TYR A 83 -11.39 -3.22 5.08
N ASP A 84 -12.71 -3.38 5.23
CA ASP A 84 -13.37 -4.70 5.18
C ASP A 84 -13.19 -5.37 3.81
N LEU A 85 -13.22 -4.61 2.71
CA LEU A 85 -12.90 -5.13 1.37
C LEU A 85 -11.45 -5.63 1.27
N ALA A 86 -10.48 -4.89 1.83
CA ALA A 86 -9.09 -5.32 1.85
C ALA A 86 -8.88 -6.59 2.69
N LEU A 87 -9.52 -6.68 3.87
CA LEU A 87 -9.49 -7.87 4.71
C LEU A 87 -10.09 -9.09 3.99
N LYS A 88 -11.22 -8.90 3.30
CA LYS A 88 -11.86 -9.95 2.49
C LYS A 88 -10.96 -10.40 1.34
N ALA A 89 -10.28 -9.48 0.65
CA ALA A 89 -9.37 -9.81 -0.45
C ALA A 89 -8.13 -10.58 0.03
N LEU A 90 -7.63 -10.29 1.23
CA LEU A 90 -6.53 -11.03 1.83
C LEU A 90 -6.93 -12.42 2.30
N ASP A 91 -8.19 -12.63 2.69
CA ASP A 91 -8.73 -13.91 3.18
C ASP A 91 -7.85 -14.51 4.29
N VAL A 92 -7.67 -13.73 5.36
CA VAL A 92 -6.94 -14.10 6.59
C VAL A 92 -7.63 -13.47 7.80
N PRO A 93 -7.39 -13.98 9.03
CA PRO A 93 -7.90 -13.35 10.24
C PRO A 93 -7.43 -11.90 10.36
N ARG A 94 -8.33 -10.98 10.75
CA ARG A 94 -8.04 -9.56 10.93
C ARG A 94 -6.82 -9.33 11.83
N GLU A 95 -6.66 -10.16 12.86
CA GLU A 95 -5.61 -10.08 13.87
C GLU A 95 -4.21 -10.40 13.30
N SER A 96 -4.15 -11.03 12.13
CA SER A 96 -2.92 -11.31 11.38
C SER A 96 -2.59 -10.25 10.33
N VAL A 97 -3.46 -9.25 10.13
CA VAL A 97 -3.24 -8.17 9.17
C VAL A 97 -2.56 -6.99 9.85
N VAL A 98 -1.56 -6.44 9.18
CA VAL A 98 -0.95 -5.15 9.53
C VAL A 98 -1.21 -4.17 8.40
N TYR A 99 -1.88 -3.07 8.72
CA TYR A 99 -2.12 -1.95 7.82
C TYR A 99 -0.99 -0.93 7.90
N VAL A 100 -0.56 -0.41 6.75
CA VAL A 100 0.54 0.55 6.65
C VAL A 100 0.09 1.72 5.78
N ASP A 101 0.23 2.93 6.29
CA ASP A 101 -0.12 4.19 5.62
C ASP A 101 0.71 5.34 6.21
N ASP A 102 1.05 6.36 5.42
CA ASP A 102 1.81 7.51 5.90
C ASP A 102 0.94 8.51 6.68
N ARG A 103 -0.36 8.51 6.42
CA ARG A 103 -1.33 9.42 7.05
C ARG A 103 -1.81 8.91 8.40
N LEU A 104 -1.56 9.70 9.44
CA LEU A 104 -1.93 9.35 10.83
C LEU A 104 -3.44 9.16 11.02
N ASP A 105 -4.27 9.98 10.38
CA ASP A 105 -5.73 9.89 10.46
C ASP A 105 -6.26 8.54 9.94
N LEU A 106 -5.63 8.00 8.88
CA LEU A 106 -5.99 6.70 8.32
C LEU A 106 -5.51 5.53 9.19
N ILE A 107 -4.40 5.72 9.91
CA ILE A 107 -3.88 4.77 10.91
C ILE A 107 -4.82 4.71 12.12
N GLU A 108 -5.24 5.85 12.65
CA GLU A 108 -6.15 5.94 13.79
C GLU A 108 -7.51 5.29 13.48
N ALA A 109 -8.04 5.53 12.27
CA ALA A 109 -9.26 4.88 11.81
C ALA A 109 -9.13 3.35 11.77
N ALA A 110 -8.07 2.83 11.13
CA ALA A 110 -7.83 1.39 11.05
C ALA A 110 -7.67 0.74 12.44
N LEU A 111 -6.99 1.42 13.38
CA LEU A 111 -6.88 0.98 14.77
C LEU A 111 -8.25 0.91 15.46
N SER A 112 -9.13 1.89 15.23
CA SER A 112 -10.50 1.90 15.78
C SER A 112 -11.34 0.71 15.30
N TYR A 113 -11.02 0.15 14.14
CA TYR A 113 -11.65 -1.05 13.58
C TYR A 113 -10.95 -2.36 14.01
N GLY A 114 -9.96 -2.28 14.90
CA GLY A 114 -9.22 -3.43 15.42
C GLY A 114 -8.15 -3.98 14.45
N ILE A 115 -7.68 -3.17 13.49
CA ILE A 115 -6.63 -3.56 12.56
C ILE A 115 -5.29 -3.04 13.11
N LYS A 116 -4.31 -3.95 13.31
CA LYS A 116 -2.95 -3.54 13.71
C LYS A 116 -2.40 -2.62 12.63
N SER A 117 -1.88 -1.47 13.02
CA SER A 117 -1.50 -0.44 12.06
C SER A 117 -0.15 0.18 12.38
N ILE A 118 0.60 0.55 11.34
CA ILE A 118 1.92 1.18 11.44
C ILE A 118 1.93 2.41 10.54
N GLN A 119 2.17 3.58 11.13
CA GLN A 119 2.43 4.77 10.34
C GLN A 119 3.75 4.63 9.57
N PHE A 120 3.70 4.76 8.25
CA PHE A 120 4.87 4.73 7.39
C PHE A 120 5.64 6.05 7.48
N LYS A 121 6.94 5.95 7.78
CA LYS A 121 7.87 7.07 7.78
C LYS A 121 9.06 6.85 6.84
N SER A 122 9.56 5.63 6.80
CA SER A 122 10.61 5.19 5.87
C SER A 122 10.61 3.66 5.74
N ALA A 123 11.18 3.14 4.64
CA ALA A 123 11.35 1.70 4.45
C ALA A 123 12.23 1.08 5.54
N LYS A 124 13.27 1.80 5.99
CA LYS A 124 14.15 1.39 7.09
C LYS A 124 13.39 1.21 8.41
N GLU A 125 12.57 2.19 8.79
CA GLU A 125 11.78 2.12 10.03
C GLU A 125 10.72 1.03 9.95
N LEU A 126 10.02 0.91 8.80
CA LEU A 126 9.02 -0.13 8.60
C LEU A 126 9.63 -1.53 8.72
N LYS A 127 10.81 -1.73 8.12
CA LYS A 127 11.57 -2.98 8.22
C LYS A 127 11.90 -3.33 9.67
N GLN A 128 12.39 -2.37 10.45
CA GLN A 128 12.69 -2.59 11.87
C GLN A 128 11.42 -2.98 12.64
N LYS A 129 10.30 -2.27 12.45
CA LYS A 129 9.03 -2.62 13.10
C LYS A 129 8.54 -4.01 12.71
N PHE A 130 8.71 -4.41 11.46
CA PHE A 130 8.35 -5.77 11.01
C PHE A 130 9.23 -6.83 11.67
N GLN A 131 10.52 -6.54 11.94
CA GLN A 131 11.40 -7.44 12.69
C GLN A 131 10.97 -7.54 14.16
N ASP A 132 10.68 -6.40 14.80
CA ASP A 132 10.26 -6.35 16.21
C ASP A 132 8.93 -7.09 16.44
N LEU A 133 8.03 -7.06 15.45
CA LEU A 133 6.77 -7.80 15.44
C LEU A 133 6.91 -9.27 15.01
N GLY A 134 8.10 -9.71 14.62
CA GLY A 134 8.36 -11.08 14.14
C GLY A 134 7.74 -11.41 12.78
N ILE A 135 7.32 -10.41 12.01
CA ILE A 135 6.74 -10.55 10.66
C ILE A 135 7.82 -10.99 9.67
N ILE A 136 9.02 -10.43 9.81
CA ILE A 136 10.20 -10.82 9.02
C ILE A 136 11.35 -11.20 9.95
N LYS A 137 12.18 -12.16 9.53
CA LYS A 137 13.34 -12.61 10.32
C LYS A 137 14.52 -11.65 10.16
N ASP A 138 15.30 -11.53 11.23
CA ASP A 138 16.61 -10.88 11.16
C ASP A 138 17.54 -11.61 10.19
N ALA A 139 18.18 -10.85 9.30
CA ALA A 139 19.19 -11.36 8.37
C ALA A 139 20.37 -12.06 9.07
N LYS A 140 20.54 -11.88 10.39
CA LYS A 140 21.62 -12.47 11.20
C LYS A 140 21.31 -13.89 11.72
N THR A 141 20.04 -14.33 11.69
CA THR A 141 19.63 -15.62 12.30
C THR A 141 19.66 -16.79 11.31
N SER A 142 19.86 -16.55 10.02
CA SER A 142 19.90 -17.60 8.97
C SER A 142 21.26 -18.29 8.80
N ARG A 143 22.33 -17.84 9.46
CA ARG A 143 23.69 -18.41 9.32
C ARG A 143 24.11 -19.45 10.37
N ARG A 144 23.23 -19.86 11.28
CA ARG A 144 23.51 -20.92 12.27
C ARG A 144 22.73 -22.20 12.00
N LYS A 145 22.88 -22.79 10.81
CA LYS A 145 22.66 -24.23 10.56
C LYS A 145 23.52 -24.67 9.37
N LYS A 146 24.80 -24.95 9.64
CA LYS A 146 25.58 -26.02 9.01
C LYS A 146 26.47 -26.61 10.10
#